data_AF-A0A967U2A2-F1
#
_entry.id   AF-A0A967U2A2-F1
#
_cell.length_a   1.000
_cell.length_b   1.000
_cell.length_c   1.000
_cell.angle_alpha   90.00
_cell.angle_beta   90.00
_cell.angle_gamma   90.00
#
_symmetry.space_group_name_H-M   'P 1'
#
loop_
_entity.id
_entity.type
_entity.pdbx_description
1 polymer ?
#
loop_
_entity_poly.entity_id
_entity_poly.type
_entity_poly.pdbx_seq_one_letter_code
_entity_poly.pdbx_strand_id
1 'polypeptide(L)' 'TYGLYPHMKVRDNIAFPLKTARVPKREIPPRVEWAAQTLQIGNLLDRRPRQLSGGERQRVALARALVREPTVFLL' A
#
# COMPACT_ATOMS: atom_id res chain seq x y z
N THR A 1 14.59 -7.37 -1.51
CA THR A 1 13.16 -7.61 -1.84
C THR A 1 12.31 -6.62 -1.08
N TYR A 2 11.40 -5.85 -1.71
CA TYR A 2 10.60 -4.80 -1.03
C TYR A 2 9.52 -5.32 -0.06
N GLY A 3 9.61 -6.59 0.37
CA GLY A 3 8.69 -7.18 1.35
C GLY A 3 7.21 -7.19 0.97
N LEU A 4 6.86 -7.06 -0.31
CA LEU A 4 5.47 -7.10 -0.78
C LEU A 4 4.96 -8.55 -0.84
N TYR A 5 3.68 -8.76 -0.51
CA TYR A 5 3.02 -10.05 -0.64
C TYR A 5 2.72 -10.33 -2.11
N PRO A 6 3.37 -11.34 -2.73
CA PRO A 6 3.34 -11.53 -4.19
C PRO A 6 1.99 -12.00 -4.73
N HIS A 7 1.19 -12.64 -3.88
CA HIS A 7 -0.14 -13.16 -4.20
C HIS A 7 -1.25 -12.10 -4.02
N MET A 8 -0.95 -10.96 -3.39
CA MET A 8 -1.90 -9.87 -3.16
C MET A 8 -1.77 -8.80 -4.25
N LYS A 9 -2.87 -8.11 -4.57
CA LYS A 9 -2.83 -6.89 -5.38
C LYS A 9 -2.15 -5.75 -4.61
N VAL A 10 -1.78 -4.66 -5.31
CA VAL A 10 -1.24 -3.45 -4.69
C VAL A 10 -2.21 -2.88 -3.65
N ARG A 11 -3.51 -2.77 -4.00
CA ARG A 11 -4.56 -2.33 -3.06
C ARG A 11 -4.57 -3.14 -1.76
N ASP A 12 -4.40 -4.45 -1.85
CA ASP A 12 -4.42 -5.35 -0.71
C ASP A 12 -3.13 -5.29 0.10
N ASN A 13 -1.98 -5.11 -0.57
CA ASN A 13 -0.71 -4.87 0.11
C ASN A 13 -0.79 -3.61 0.97
N ILE A 14 -1.33 -2.51 0.42
CA ILE A 14 -1.49 -1.25 1.15
C ILE A 14 -2.54 -1.40 2.26
N ALA A 15 -3.67 -2.07 2.01
CA ALA A 15 -4.72 -2.25 3.01
C ALA A 15 -4.34 -3.19 4.17
N PHE A 16 -3.36 -4.07 3.98
CA PHE A 16 -3.05 -5.16 4.91
C PHE A 16 -2.83 -4.68 6.36
N PRO A 17 -2.00 -3.65 6.65
CA PRO A 17 -1.78 -3.21 8.03
C PRO A 17 -3.05 -2.67 8.71
N LEU A 18 -3.96 -2.05 7.94
CA LEU A 18 -5.24 -1.57 8.47
C LEU A 18 -6.18 -2.74 8.81
N LYS A 19 -6.21 -3.77 7.96
CA LYS A 19 -6.95 -5.01 8.22
C LYS A 19 -6.43 -5.69 9.50
N THR A 20 -5.11 -5.78 9.67
CA THR A 20 -4.48 -6.32 10.88
C THR A 20 -4.82 -5.50 12.12
N ALA A 21 -4.87 -4.17 12.00
CA ALA A 21 -5.27 -3.25 13.06
C ALA A 21 -6.79 -3.21 13.33
N ARG A 22 -7.59 -4.04 12.64
CA ARG A 22 -9.06 -4.11 12.76
C ARG A 22 -9.77 -2.77 12.49
N VAL A 23 -9.20 -1.94 11.63
CA VAL A 23 -9.84 -0.69 11.17
C VAL A 23 -11.17 -1.03 10.47
N PRO A 24 -12.26 -0.28 10.71
CA PRO A 24 -13.54 -0.52 10.06
C PRO A 24 -13.42 -0.60 8.54
N LYS A 25 -14.05 -1.61 7.91
CA LYS A 25 -13.94 -1.86 6.46
C LYS A 25 -14.28 -0.63 5.60
N ARG A 26 -15.19 0.23 6.06
CA ARG A 26 -15.59 1.47 5.38
C ARG A 26 -14.47 2.52 5.32
N GLU A 27 -13.54 2.49 6.26
CA GLU A 27 -12.41 3.45 6.34
C GLU A 27 -11.18 3.00 5.55
N ILE A 28 -11.09 1.71 5.19
CA ILE A 28 -9.93 1.18 4.49
C ILE A 28 -9.80 1.74 3.06
N PRO A 29 -10.85 1.71 2.20
CA PRO A 29 -10.74 2.24 0.84
C PRO A 29 -10.26 3.69 0.75
N PRO A 30 -10.82 4.68 1.50
CA PRO A 30 -10.37 6.05 1.38
C PRO A 30 -8.90 6.24 1.82
N ARG A 31 -8.44 5.53 2.86
CA ARG A 31 -7.02 5.59 3.27
C ARG A 31 -6.06 4.98 2.25
N VAL A 32 -6.46 3.87 1.63
CA VAL A 32 -5.68 3.23 0.55
C VAL A 32 -5.58 4.14 -0.66
N GLU A 33 -6.68 4.78 -1.07
CA GLU A 33 -6.67 5.73 -2.18
C GLU A 33 -5.81 6.95 -1.89
N TRP A 34 -5.92 7.50 -0.68
CA TRP A 34 -5.08 8.61 -0.24
C TRP A 34 -3.58 8.27 -0.31
N ALA A 35 -3.16 7.12 0.23
CA ALA A 35 -1.77 6.68 0.19
C ALA A 35 -1.29 6.42 -1.26
N ALA A 36 -2.17 5.88 -2.10
CA ALA A 36 -1.86 5.59 -3.50
C ALA A 36 -1.73 6.86 -4.35
N GLN A 37 -2.55 7.88 -4.10
CA GLN A 37 -2.44 9.18 -4.75
C GLN A 37 -1.18 9.93 -4.32
N THR A 38 -0.89 9.93 -3.01
CA THR A 38 0.30 10.61 -2.44
C THR A 38 1.60 10.10 -3.07
N LEU A 39 1.66 8.80 -3.39
CA LEU A 39 2.84 8.18 -3.99
C LEU A 39 2.72 7.90 -5.49
N GLN A 40 1.72 8.48 -6.16
CA GLN A 40 1.51 8.37 -7.61
C GLN A 40 1.47 6.91 -8.11
N ILE A 41 0.75 6.06 -7.40
CA ILE A 41 0.56 4.63 -7.71
C ILE A 41 -0.91 4.23 -7.84
N GLY A 42 -1.84 5.18 -7.93
CA GLY A 42 -3.28 4.91 -8.06
C GLY A 42 -3.63 4.02 -9.25
N ASN A 43 -2.98 4.23 -10.39
CA ASN A 43 -3.13 3.40 -11.60
C ASN A 43 -2.58 1.97 -11.45
N LEU A 44 -1.88 1.65 -10.36
CA LEU A 44 -1.28 0.35 -10.09
C LEU A 44 -2.09 -0.50 -9.11
N LEU A 45 -3.16 0.05 -8.52
CA LEU A 45 -3.91 -0.58 -7.43
C LEU A 45 -4.39 -2.01 -7.73
N ASP A 46 -4.74 -2.30 -8.98
CA ASP A 46 -5.20 -3.62 -9.41
C ASP A 46 -4.12 -4.58 -9.89
N ARG A 47 -2.87 -4.13 -9.97
CA ARG A 47 -1.74 -4.96 -10.35
C ARG A 47 -1.21 -5.77 -9.17
N ARG A 48 -0.47 -6.83 -9.47
CA ARG A 48 0.30 -7.62 -8.50
C ARG A 48 1.78 -7.21 -8.54
N PRO A 49 2.57 -7.42 -7.47
CA PRO A 49 3.99 -7.01 -7.40
C PRO A 49 4.88 -7.47 -8.57
N ARG A 50 4.57 -8.64 -9.17
CA ARG A 50 5.28 -9.17 -10.34
C ARG A 50 5.11 -8.34 -11.63
N GLN A 51 4.09 -7.50 -11.70
CA GLN A 51 3.77 -6.63 -12.85
C GLN A 51 4.34 -5.22 -12.69
N LEU A 52 5.09 -4.98 -11.62
CA LEU A 52 5.64 -3.68 -11.26
C LEU A 52 7.15 -3.64 -11.54
N SER A 53 7.64 -2.49 -11.94
CA SER A 53 9.06 -2.14 -11.93
C SER A 53 9.63 -2.08 -10.50
N GLY A 54 10.96 -1.98 -10.37
CA GLY A 54 11.62 -1.81 -9.07
C GLY A 54 11.14 -0.58 -8.31
N GLY A 55 11.12 0.59 -8.97
CA GLY A 55 10.67 1.84 -8.37
C GLY A 55 9.19 1.83 -7.99
N GLU A 56 8.33 1.22 -8.79
CA GLU A 56 6.91 1.05 -8.43
C GLU A 56 6.75 0.16 -7.18
N ARG A 57 7.50 -0.95 -7.08
CA ARG A 57 7.47 -1.78 -5.87
C ARG A 57 7.93 -1.02 -4.62
N GLN A 58 8.95 -0.17 -4.75
CA GLN A 58 9.40 0.69 -3.66
C GLN A 58 8.29 1.65 -3.21
N ARG A 59 7.63 2.34 -4.15
CA ARG A 59 6.52 3.25 -3.83
C ARG A 59 5.33 2.51 -3.21
N VAL A 60 5.02 1.28 -3.63
CA VAL A 60 3.99 0.46 -2.97
C VAL A 60 4.38 0.09 -1.55
N ALA A 61 5.66 -0.24 -1.30
CA ALA A 61 6.13 -0.54 0.05
C ALA A 61 6.04 0.70 0.97
N LEU A 62 6.41 1.87 0.45
CA LEU A 62 6.22 3.16 1.13
C LEU A 62 4.74 3.45 1.39
N ALA A 63 3.85 3.20 0.43
CA ALA A 63 2.41 3.39 0.59
C ALA A 63 1.83 2.53 1.72
N ARG A 64 2.28 1.27 1.82
CA ARG A 64 1.90 0.37 2.90
C ARG A 64 2.37 0.84 4.28
N ALA A 65 3.51 1.54 4.37
CA ALA A 65 3.94 2.17 5.61
C ALA A 65 3.11 3.43 5.91
N LEU A 66 2.87 4.26 4.87
CA LEU A 66 2.18 5.54 4.97
C LEU A 66 0.72 5.42 5.40
N VAL A 67 0.02 4.39 4.94
CA VAL A 67 -1.40 4.18 5.21
C VAL A 67 -1.76 4.11 6.70
N ARG A 68 -0.78 3.83 7.58
CA ARG A 68 -0.97 3.79 9.05
C ARG A 68 -0.88 5.16 9.72
N GLU A 69 -0.61 6.22 8.95
CA GLU A 69 -0.42 7.59 9.45
C GLU A 69 0.58 7.65 10.63
N PRO A 70 1.81 7.10 10.48
CA PRO A 70 2.75 7.05 11.58
C PRO A 70 3.30 8.45 11.89
N THR A 71 3.55 8.73 13.17
CA THR A 71 4.18 9.98 13.62
C THR A 71 5.64 10.10 13.14
N VAL A 72 6.32 8.97 12.93
CA VAL A 72 7.73 8.91 12.48
C VAL A 72 7.88 7.81 11.43
N PHE A 73 8.63 8.09 10.36
CA PHE A 73 9.04 7.11 9.36
C PHE A 73 10.50 6.72 9.56
N LEU A 74 10.76 5.41 9.58
CA LEU A 74 12.11 4.84 9.50
C LEU A 74 12.20 4.13 8.14
N LEU A 75 13.18 4.53 7.32
CA LEU A 75 13.33 4.11 5.92
C LEU A 75 14.60 3.29 5.71
#